data_AF-A0A7S2FNQ9-F1
#
_entry.id   AF-A0A7S2FNQ9-F1
#
_cell.length_a   1.000
_cell.length_b   1.000
_cell.length_c   1.000
_cell.angle_alpha   90.00
_cell.angle_beta   90.00
_cell.angle_gamma   90.00
#
_symmetry.space_group_name_H-M   'P 1'
#
loop_
_entity.id
_entity.type
_entity.pdbx_description
1 polymer ?
#
loop_
_entity_poly.entity_id
_entity_poly.type
_entity_poly.pdbx_seq_one_letter_code
_entity_poly.pdbx_strand_id
1 'polypeptide(L)'
;AASHRDIYIKVAQPSSWNAYQELLVTWTASGFKSKFNLYSSLQDAMAGTNPWRSCNGNDRNIGFPRDCGPTRPVVYQWNSLTRGGGQKKYTYSVYRTTGSATTAATSTAFAIPVLDTTHADDPTGGMHFNFDW
;
A
#
# COMPACT_ATOMS: atom_id res chain seq x y z
N ALA A 1 0.84 18.22 -3.18
CA ALA A 1 -0.50 18.21 -3.83
C ALA A 1 -1.46 17.37 -2.97
N ALA A 2 -2.78 17.58 -3.07
CA ALA A 2 -3.75 16.82 -2.26
C ALA A 2 -3.63 15.30 -2.49
N SER A 3 -3.40 14.87 -3.75
CA SER A 3 -3.18 13.47 -4.12
C SER A 3 -1.92 12.83 -3.52
N HIS A 4 -1.01 13.60 -2.94
CA HIS A 4 0.27 13.13 -2.41
C HIS A 4 0.33 13.20 -0.88
N ARG A 5 -0.82 13.41 -0.23
CA ARG A 5 -0.94 13.25 1.22
C ARG A 5 -0.92 11.77 1.60
N ASP A 6 -1.74 10.99 0.93
CA ASP A 6 -1.80 9.53 1.06
C ASP A 6 -1.63 8.91 -0.33
N ILE A 7 -0.65 8.01 -0.46
CA ILE A 7 -0.38 7.29 -1.70
C ILE A 7 -0.27 5.81 -1.37
N TYR A 8 -1.06 5.00 -2.06
CA TYR A 8 -1.07 3.55 -1.88
C TYR A 8 -0.33 2.90 -3.03
N ILE A 9 0.69 2.09 -2.71
CA ILE A 9 1.43 1.30 -3.69
C ILE A 9 1.04 -0.18 -3.56
N LYS A 10 0.59 -0.77 -4.66
CA LYS A 10 0.35 -2.22 -4.75
C LYS A 10 1.43 -2.85 -5.62
N VAL A 11 2.25 -3.69 -5.00
CA VAL A 11 3.35 -4.41 -5.66
C VAL A 11 2.96 -5.86 -5.88
N ALA A 12 3.21 -6.38 -7.09
CA ALA A 12 2.81 -7.73 -7.47
C ALA A 12 3.61 -8.84 -6.75
N GLN A 13 4.88 -8.58 -6.41
CA GLN A 13 5.78 -9.53 -5.75
C GLN A 13 6.51 -8.86 -4.56
N PRO A 14 5.80 -8.52 -3.47
CA PRO A 14 6.37 -7.73 -2.37
C PRO A 14 7.58 -8.38 -1.68
N SER A 15 7.64 -9.72 -1.62
CA SER A 15 8.75 -10.48 -1.03
C SER A 15 10.07 -10.28 -1.76
N SER A 16 10.02 -10.01 -3.07
CA SER A 16 11.21 -9.77 -3.90
C SER A 16 11.54 -8.28 -4.05
N TRP A 17 10.68 -7.40 -3.51
CA TRP A 17 10.77 -5.97 -3.74
C TRP A 17 11.54 -5.27 -2.63
N ASN A 18 12.64 -4.60 -2.99
CA ASN A 18 13.43 -3.82 -2.04
C ASN A 18 12.78 -2.46 -1.78
N ALA A 19 11.80 -2.45 -0.88
CA ALA A 19 11.06 -1.24 -0.51
C ALA A 19 11.97 -0.14 0.07
N TYR A 20 13.02 -0.50 0.83
CA TYR A 20 13.96 0.49 1.36
C TYR A 20 14.68 1.24 0.24
N GLN A 21 15.21 0.51 -0.75
CA GLN A 21 15.88 1.10 -1.89
C GLN A 21 14.93 2.00 -2.69
N GLU A 22 13.75 1.49 -3.02
CA GLU A 22 12.81 2.21 -3.88
C GLU A 22 12.16 3.42 -3.19
N LEU A 23 11.79 3.30 -1.91
CA LEU A 23 11.04 4.35 -1.23
C LEU A 23 11.91 5.43 -0.60
N LEU A 24 13.12 5.07 -0.14
CA LEU A 24 13.96 5.97 0.66
C LEU A 24 15.28 6.36 -0.02
N VAL A 25 15.89 5.46 -0.80
CA VAL A 25 17.22 5.70 -1.40
C VAL A 25 17.11 6.28 -2.80
N THR A 26 16.56 5.52 -3.74
CA THR A 26 16.38 5.94 -5.13
C THR A 26 15.16 5.24 -5.71
N TRP A 27 14.12 6.02 -5.95
CA TRP A 27 12.91 5.57 -6.63
C TRP A 27 13.20 5.37 -8.12
N THR A 28 13.20 4.13 -8.57
CA THR A 28 13.50 3.79 -9.97
C THR A 28 12.27 3.89 -10.86
N ALA A 29 11.09 3.74 -10.26
CA ALA A 29 9.81 3.51 -10.95
C ALA A 29 9.83 2.29 -11.91
N SER A 30 10.78 1.37 -11.76
CA SER A 30 10.95 0.24 -12.67
C SER A 30 9.77 -0.73 -12.57
N GLY A 31 9.09 -0.95 -13.68
CA GLY A 31 7.88 -1.75 -13.71
C GLY A 31 6.62 -1.04 -13.20
N PHE A 32 6.57 0.29 -13.25
CA PHE A 32 5.30 1.00 -13.11
C PHE A 32 4.28 0.44 -14.11
N LYS A 33 3.08 0.13 -13.62
CA LYS A 33 1.96 -0.55 -14.30
C LYS A 33 2.14 -2.04 -14.61
N SER A 34 3.35 -2.61 -14.53
CA SER A 34 3.57 -4.05 -14.75
C SER A 34 3.89 -4.83 -13.46
N LYS A 35 4.70 -4.25 -12.58
CA LYS A 35 5.13 -4.81 -11.28
C LYS A 35 4.49 -4.10 -10.10
N PHE A 36 4.11 -2.83 -10.25
CA PHE A 36 3.38 -2.10 -9.22
C PHE A 36 2.48 -1.02 -9.82
N ASN A 37 1.48 -0.61 -9.07
CA ASN A 37 0.62 0.54 -9.38
C ASN A 37 0.50 1.45 -8.15
N LEU A 38 0.25 2.75 -8.40
CA LEU A 38 -0.02 3.75 -7.37
C LEU A 38 -1.49 4.15 -7.42
N TYR A 39 -2.07 4.45 -6.27
CA TYR A 39 -3.47 4.79 -6.11
C TYR A 39 -3.65 5.93 -5.12
N SER A 40 -4.73 6.69 -5.30
CA SER A 40 -5.11 7.77 -4.39
C SER A 40 -5.95 7.30 -3.20
N SER A 41 -6.40 6.05 -3.20
CA SER A 41 -7.21 5.47 -2.13
C SER A 41 -6.84 4.01 -1.87
N LEU A 42 -7.04 3.55 -0.62
CA LEU A 42 -6.81 2.15 -0.24
C LEU A 42 -7.77 1.22 -0.98
N GLN A 43 -9.04 1.61 -1.10
CA GLN A 43 -10.07 0.83 -1.78
C GLN A 43 -9.69 0.57 -3.24
N ASP A 44 -9.23 1.59 -3.95
CA ASP A 44 -8.74 1.46 -5.33
C ASP A 44 -7.52 0.54 -5.42
N ALA A 45 -6.59 0.63 -4.46
CA ALA A 45 -5.45 -0.27 -4.42
C ALA A 45 -5.89 -1.73 -4.21
N MET A 46 -6.80 -1.99 -3.26
CA MET A 46 -7.35 -3.32 -3.00
C MET A 46 -8.04 -3.88 -4.24
N ALA A 47 -8.96 -3.12 -4.84
CA ALA A 47 -9.71 -3.50 -6.03
C ALA A 47 -8.88 -3.50 -7.32
N GLY A 48 -7.73 -2.82 -7.35
CA GLY A 48 -6.95 -2.61 -8.57
C GLY A 48 -7.59 -1.62 -9.56
N THR A 49 -8.42 -0.69 -9.09
CA THR A 49 -9.17 0.28 -9.90
C THR A 49 -8.52 1.66 -9.86
N ASN A 50 -8.77 2.51 -10.86
CA ASN A 50 -8.29 3.90 -10.90
C ASN A 50 -6.78 4.11 -10.59
N PRO A 51 -5.86 3.32 -11.19
CA PRO A 51 -4.44 3.50 -10.94
C PRO A 51 -3.96 4.85 -11.51
N TRP A 52 -2.94 5.42 -10.87
CA TRP A 52 -2.24 6.58 -11.39
C TRP A 52 -1.72 6.31 -12.81
N ARG A 53 -1.72 7.36 -13.63
CA ARG A 53 -1.38 7.27 -15.06
C ARG A 53 0.05 7.68 -15.35
N SER A 54 0.68 8.48 -14.51
CA SER A 54 2.00 9.04 -14.76
C SER A 54 2.96 8.75 -13.61
N CYS A 55 4.17 8.30 -13.95
CA CYS A 55 5.24 8.09 -12.98
C CYS A 55 6.60 8.08 -13.68
N ASN A 56 7.61 8.68 -13.06
CA ASN A 56 9.00 8.58 -13.47
C ASN A 56 9.90 8.30 -12.25
N GLY A 57 11.19 8.05 -12.49
CA GLY A 57 12.17 7.74 -11.47
C GLY A 57 13.60 7.79 -12.02
N ASN A 58 14.51 7.07 -11.36
CA ASN A 58 15.95 6.97 -11.67
C ASN A 58 16.76 8.26 -11.46
N ASP A 59 16.30 9.14 -10.57
CA ASP A 59 17.10 10.29 -10.11
C ASP A 59 17.86 9.90 -8.84
N ARG A 60 19.19 9.89 -8.91
CA ARG A 60 20.04 9.37 -7.85
C ARG A 60 19.80 10.12 -6.54
N ASN A 61 19.59 9.37 -5.46
CA ASN A 61 19.29 9.87 -4.12
C ASN A 61 17.95 10.61 -3.98
N ILE A 62 17.05 10.47 -4.95
CA ILE A 62 15.66 10.91 -4.82
C ILE A 62 14.77 9.70 -4.58
N GLY A 63 14.10 9.68 -3.44
CA GLY A 63 13.15 8.64 -3.09
C GLY A 63 11.77 8.89 -3.69
N PHE A 64 10.78 8.18 -3.14
CA PHE A 64 9.43 8.15 -3.66
C PHE A 64 8.68 9.48 -3.50
N PRO A 65 7.77 9.88 -4.43
CA PRO A 65 7.45 9.27 -5.73
C PRO A 65 7.98 10.08 -6.93
N ARG A 66 9.19 10.66 -6.87
CA ARG A 66 9.74 11.62 -7.87
C ARG A 66 8.66 12.54 -8.50
N ASP A 67 8.27 12.28 -9.75
CA ASP A 67 7.26 13.04 -10.49
C ASP A 67 6.07 12.15 -10.92
N CYS A 68 5.50 11.39 -9.98
CA CYS A 68 4.31 10.59 -10.22
C CYS A 68 3.02 11.34 -9.89
N GLY A 69 1.92 11.02 -10.57
CA GLY A 69 0.60 11.60 -10.29
C GLY A 69 -0.57 10.86 -10.95
N PRO A 70 -1.81 11.10 -10.47
CA PRO A 70 -3.00 10.39 -10.93
C PRO A 70 -3.24 10.50 -12.44
N THR A 71 -3.08 11.69 -13.00
CA THR A 71 -3.37 11.97 -14.43
C THR A 71 -2.16 12.48 -15.19
N ARG A 72 -1.24 13.18 -14.53
CA ARG A 72 -0.05 13.83 -15.10
C ARG A 72 1.10 13.84 -14.09
N PRO A 73 2.36 14.09 -14.50
CA PRO A 73 3.46 14.25 -13.57
C PRO A 73 3.19 15.37 -12.56
N VAL A 74 3.53 15.14 -11.29
CA VAL A 74 3.48 16.15 -10.22
C VAL A 74 4.84 16.20 -9.54
N VAL A 75 5.56 17.28 -9.80
CA VAL A 75 6.92 17.50 -9.30
C VAL A 75 6.95 17.93 -7.82
N TYR A 76 8.13 17.86 -7.20
CA TYR A 76 8.39 18.28 -5.80
C TYR A 76 7.59 17.52 -4.73
N GLN A 77 7.11 16.32 -5.04
CA GLN A 77 6.41 15.47 -4.07
C GLN A 77 7.30 14.37 -3.48
N TRP A 78 8.54 14.25 -3.95
CA TRP A 78 9.49 13.25 -3.52
C TRP A 78 10.06 13.50 -2.13
N ASN A 79 10.49 12.43 -1.46
CA ASN A 79 11.35 12.50 -0.29
C ASN A 79 12.81 12.21 -0.64
N SER A 80 13.70 12.38 0.34
CA SER A 80 15.11 12.06 0.20
C SER A 80 15.80 12.04 1.56
N LEU A 81 16.82 11.18 1.69
CA LEU A 81 17.69 11.11 2.86
C LEU A 81 18.88 12.09 2.82
N THR A 82 19.31 12.53 1.64
CA THR A 82 20.57 13.29 1.46
C THR A 82 20.43 14.60 0.70
N ARG A 83 19.41 14.71 -0.15
CA ARG A 83 19.07 15.90 -0.96
C ARG A 83 17.92 16.70 -0.34
N GLY A 84 17.99 18.02 -0.47
CA GLY A 84 16.89 18.95 -0.12
C GLY A 84 16.07 19.36 -1.35
N GLY A 85 14.88 19.93 -1.12
CA GLY A 85 13.95 20.38 -2.17
C GLY A 85 12.66 19.55 -2.30
N GLY A 86 12.57 18.45 -1.54
CA GLY A 86 11.39 17.58 -1.47
C GLY A 86 10.66 17.65 -0.12
N GLN A 87 9.76 16.69 0.09
CA GLN A 87 8.99 16.50 1.30
C GLN A 87 9.90 16.04 2.46
N LYS A 88 9.77 16.73 3.60
CA LYS A 88 10.57 16.45 4.82
C LYS A 88 9.84 15.59 5.85
N LYS A 89 8.50 15.50 5.73
CA LYS A 89 7.64 14.74 6.63
C LYS A 89 6.96 13.67 5.81
N TYR A 90 7.33 12.42 6.05
CA TYR A 90 6.78 11.26 5.37
C TYR A 90 6.86 10.05 6.30
N THR A 91 5.92 9.14 6.13
CA THR A 91 5.87 7.88 6.87
C THR A 91 5.51 6.79 5.88
N TYR A 92 6.11 5.62 6.04
CA TYR A 92 5.74 4.42 5.28
C TYR A 92 5.15 3.40 6.25
N SER A 93 4.00 2.85 5.87
CA SER A 93 3.35 1.75 6.57
C SER A 93 3.02 0.65 5.56
N VAL A 94 2.85 -0.57 6.07
CA VAL A 94 2.44 -1.71 5.27
C VAL A 94 1.02 -2.07 5.67
N TYR A 95 0.11 -2.02 4.70
CA TYR A 95 -1.20 -2.63 4.86
C TYR A 95 -1.01 -4.15 4.82
N ARG A 96 -1.25 -4.81 5.95
CA ARG A 96 -1.26 -6.27 6.01
C ARG A 96 -2.68 -6.73 5.87
N THR A 97 -2.86 -7.92 5.30
CA THR A 97 -4.08 -8.69 5.46
C THR A 97 -3.82 -9.92 6.37
N THR A 98 -4.29 -9.98 7.62
CA THR A 98 -4.46 -11.12 8.52
C THR A 98 -5.34 -12.18 7.87
N GLY A 99 -4.74 -12.99 7.02
CA GLY A 99 -5.35 -14.25 6.62
C GLY A 99 -5.63 -15.15 7.82
N SER A 100 -6.86 -15.66 7.85
CA SER A 100 -7.32 -16.96 8.36
C SER A 100 -6.32 -17.74 9.23
N ALA A 101 -6.66 -17.88 10.51
CA ALA A 101 -6.18 -18.99 11.32
C ALA A 101 -6.62 -20.29 10.63
N THR A 102 -5.66 -21.14 10.26
CA THR A 102 -5.92 -22.54 9.88
C THR A 102 -6.46 -23.28 11.10
N THR A 103 -7.77 -23.24 11.33
CA THR A 103 -8.41 -24.17 12.25
C THR A 103 -8.61 -25.47 11.49
N ALA A 104 -7.74 -26.44 11.75
CA ALA A 104 -8.04 -27.84 11.45
C ALA A 104 -9.22 -28.25 12.34
N ALA A 105 -10.45 -28.06 11.87
CA ALA A 105 -11.65 -28.61 12.49
C ALA A 105 -12.05 -29.87 11.69
N THR A 106 -11.47 -31.01 12.08
CA THR A 106 -12.05 -32.31 11.74
C THR A 106 -13.40 -32.40 12.43
N SER A 107 -14.45 -32.27 11.64
CA SER A 107 -15.84 -32.40 12.08
C SER A 107 -16.17 -33.85 12.40
N THR A 108 -16.62 -34.12 13.64
CA THR A 108 -17.68 -35.08 13.95
C THR A 108 -18.18 -34.83 15.38
N ALA A 109 -19.25 -34.05 15.55
CA ALA A 109 -20.26 -34.28 16.59
C ALA A 109 -21.47 -33.35 16.41
N PHE A 110 -22.65 -33.96 16.36
CA PHE A 110 -23.98 -33.35 16.40
C PHE A 110 -24.24 -32.58 17.71
N ALA A 111 -24.76 -31.35 17.63
CA ALA A 111 -25.63 -30.74 18.64
C ALA A 111 -26.43 -29.54 18.05
N ILE A 112 -27.65 -29.36 18.54
CA ILE A 112 -28.78 -28.55 18.02
C ILE A 112 -28.64 -27.04 18.42
N PRO A 113 -29.40 -26.09 17.84
CA PRO A 113 -28.95 -24.71 17.64
C PRO A 113 -29.14 -23.82 18.88
N VAL A 114 -28.20 -22.90 19.08
CA VAL A 114 -28.44 -21.67 19.85
C VAL A 114 -28.37 -20.49 18.88
N LEU A 115 -29.44 -19.69 18.95
CA LEU A 115 -29.61 -18.46 18.20
C LEU A 115 -28.59 -17.43 18.72
N ASP A 116 -27.67 -16.97 17.88
CA ASP A 116 -27.00 -15.69 18.10
C ASP A 116 -26.93 -14.90 16.79
N THR A 117 -27.76 -13.87 16.75
CA THR A 117 -27.88 -12.90 15.66
C THR A 117 -26.80 -11.85 15.85
N THR A 118 -25.64 -12.03 15.23
CA THR A 118 -24.80 -10.90 14.82
C THR A 118 -24.18 -11.18 13.46
N HIS A 119 -24.23 -10.15 12.61
CA HIS A 119 -23.97 -10.20 11.19
C HIS A 119 -22.54 -10.66 10.89
N ALA A 120 -22.41 -11.47 9.84
CA ALA A 120 -21.17 -11.71 9.13
C ALA A 120 -20.55 -10.38 8.68
N ASP A 121 -19.22 -10.29 8.71
CA ASP A 121 -18.42 -9.72 7.62
C ASP A 121 -16.93 -10.13 7.76
N ASP A 122 -16.55 -11.09 6.91
CA ASP A 122 -15.27 -11.30 6.19
C ASP A 122 -13.92 -11.59 6.92
N PRO A 123 -13.32 -12.80 6.76
CA PRO A 123 -12.11 -13.24 7.47
C PRO A 123 -10.80 -13.16 6.67
N THR A 124 -10.53 -12.04 5.98
CA THR A 124 -9.17 -11.67 5.56
C THR A 124 -8.78 -10.43 6.33
N GLY A 125 -8.46 -10.56 7.61
CA GLY A 125 -8.14 -9.38 8.41
C GLY A 125 -6.82 -8.73 8.01
N GLY A 126 -6.09 -8.02 8.90
CA GLY A 126 -4.86 -7.25 8.61
C GLY A 126 -4.46 -6.14 9.56
N MET A 127 -3.47 -6.36 10.44
CA MET A 127 -2.90 -5.45 11.48
C MET A 127 -3.65 -4.13 11.81
N HIS A 128 -4.18 -4.09 13.02
CA HIS A 128 -4.70 -2.91 13.71
C HIS A 128 -3.63 -2.22 14.58
N PHE A 129 -3.57 -0.88 14.51
CA PHE A 129 -3.15 -0.04 15.63
C PHE A 129 -4.07 1.17 15.72
N ASN A 130 -4.68 1.34 16.90
CA ASN A 130 -5.46 2.50 17.29
C ASN A 130 -4.52 3.57 17.84
N PHE A 131 -4.63 4.81 17.39
CA PHE A 131 -4.24 5.97 18.20
C PHE A 131 -5.24 7.10 17.99
N ASP A 132 -6.01 7.33 19.05
CA ASP A 132 -6.75 8.54 19.35
C ASP A 132 -5.90 9.80 19.14
N TRP A 133 -6.57 10.86 18.68
CA TRP A 133 -6.25 12.22 19.06
C TRP A 133 -7.36 12.74 19.95
#